data_AF-A0A3B9ZS79-F1
#
_entry.id   AF-A0A3B9ZS79-F1
#
_cell.length_a   1.000
_cell.length_b   1.000
_cell.length_c   1.000
_cell.angle_alpha   90.00
_cell.angle_beta   90.00
_cell.angle_gamma   90.00
#
_symmetry.space_group_name_H-M   'P 1'
#
loop_
_entity.id
_entity.type
_entity.pdbx_description
1 polymer ?
#
loop_
_entity_poly.entity_id
_entity_poly.type
_entity_poly.pdbx_seq_one_letter_code
_entity_poly.pdbx_strand_id
1 'polypeptide(L)' 'LGMHNIVDRPIAVNGQVVIRPMMYVALSYDHRLIDGKDSVSFLV' A
#
# COMPACT_ATOMS: atom_id res chain seq x y z
N LEU A 1 3.98 -10.81 -3.07
CA LEU A 1 2.91 -9.85 -2.74
C LEU A 1 2.17 -10.39 -1.52
N GLY A 2 2.21 -9.67 -0.41
CA GLY A 2 1.47 -9.99 0.82
C GLY A 2 0.29 -9.04 0.99
N MET A 3 -0.88 -9.58 1.29
CA MET A 3 -2.08 -8.82 1.64
C MET A 3 -2.39 -9.04 3.12
N HIS A 4 -2.56 -7.96 3.87
CA HIS A 4 -2.95 -8.02 5.27
C HIS A 4 -4.47 -7.97 5.41
N ASN A 5 -4.99 -8.12 6.64
CA ASN A 5 -6.42 -8.01 6.87
C ASN A 5 -6.94 -6.60 6.53
N ILE A 6 -8.21 -6.56 6.14
CA ILE A 6 -8.97 -5.31 6.02
C ILE A 6 -9.37 -4.87 7.44
N VAL A 7 -9.03 -3.64 7.80
CA VAL A 7 -9.31 -3.04 9.10
C VAL A 7 -9.82 -1.61 8.89
N ASP A 8 -10.84 -1.22 9.65
CA ASP A 8 -11.33 0.17 9.64
C ASP A 8 -10.30 1.11 10.25
N ARG A 9 -9.93 2.15 9.49
CA ARG A 9 -8.92 3.12 9.89
C ARG A 9 -9.34 4.56 9.59
N PRO A 10 -8.99 5.52 10.46
CA PRO A 10 -9.15 6.93 10.15
C PRO A 10 -8.16 7.35 9.06
N ILE A 11 -8.67 7.97 8.00
CA ILE A 11 -7.86 8.53 6.91
C ILE A 11 -8.30 9.96 6.59
N ALA A 12 -7.36 10.78 6.12
CA ALA A 12 -7.66 12.12 5.64
C ALA A 12 -8.15 12.05 4.18
N VAL A 13 -9.36 12.54 3.91
CA VAL A 13 -9.92 12.69 2.56
C VAL A 13 -10.45 14.11 2.44
N ASN A 14 -9.93 14.87 1.47
CA ASN A 14 -10.31 16.27 1.24
C ASN A 14 -10.25 17.14 2.51
N GLY A 15 -9.23 16.94 3.36
CA GLY A 15 -9.03 17.69 4.60
C GLY A 15 -9.89 17.26 5.78
N GLN A 16 -10.71 16.22 5.64
CA GLN A 16 -11.55 15.67 6.72
C GLN A 16 -11.08 14.26 7.12
N VAL A 17 -11.22 13.93 8.41
CA VAL A 17 -10.96 12.57 8.90
C VAL A 17 -12.22 11.71 8.69
N VAL A 18 -12.09 10.66 7.89
CA VAL A 18 -13.17 9.68 7.64
C VAL A 18 -12.68 8.28 7.95
N ILE A 19 -13.54 7.43 8.50
CA ILE A 19 -13.22 6.01 8.70
C ILE A 19 -13.45 5.26 7.39
N ARG A 20 -12.46 4.48 6.94
CA ARG A 20 -12.60 3.58 5.78
C ARG A 20 -11.99 2.20 6.06
N PRO A 21 -12.53 1.14 5.46
CA PRO A 21 -11.89 -0.17 5.45
C PRO A 21 -10.61 -0.09 4.62
N MET A 22 -9.47 -0.38 5.24
CA MET A 22 -8.15 -0.26 4.62
C MET A 22 -7.38 -1.57 4.76
N MET A 23 -6.56 -1.88 3.74
CA MET A 23 -5.65 -3.03 3.72
C MET A 23 -4.25 -2.55 3.37
N TYR A 24 -3.24 -3.09 4.07
CA TYR A 24 -1.84 -2.90 3.66
C TYR A 24 -1.39 -4.01 2.72
N VAL A 25 -0.79 -3.60 1.61
CA VAL A 25 -0.20 -4.47 0.61
C VAL A 25 1.32 -4.33 0.69
N ALA A 26 2.02 -5.46 0.71
CA ALA A 26 3.48 -5.52 0.74
C ALA A 26 4.01 -6.21 -0.51
N LEU A 27 4.91 -5.55 -1.23
CA LEU A 27 5.60 -6.13 -2.38
C LEU A 27 7.07 -6.38 -2.01
N SER A 28 7.44 -7.66 -1.93
CA SER A 28 8.84 -8.08 -1.89
C SER A 28 9.33 -8.30 -3.32
N TYR A 29 10.51 -7.79 -3.62
CA TYR A 29 11.16 -7.90 -4.91
C TYR A 29 12.65 -8.21 -4.72
N ASP A 30 13.28 -8.79 -5.74
CA ASP A 30 14.71 -9.06 -5.73
C ASP A 30 15.46 -7.86 -6.31
N HIS A 31 16.19 -7.14 -5.45
CA HIS A 31 16.99 -5.97 -5.81
C HIS A 31 18.11 -6.26 -6.82
N ARG A 32 18.47 -7.53 -7.04
CA ARG A 32 19.45 -7.90 -8.07
C ARG A 32 18.86 -7.85 -9.47
N LEU A 33 17.53 -7.93 -9.59
CA LEU A 33 16.81 -8.03 -10.85
C LEU A 33 15.89 -6.84 -11.11
N ILE A 34 15.26 -6.30 -10.08
CA ILE A 34 14.25 -5.26 -10.18
C ILE A 34 14.68 -4.08 -9.30
N ASP A 35 14.65 -2.88 -9.88
CA ASP A 35 14.93 -1.66 -9.12
C ASP A 35 13.74 -1.27 -8.23
N GLY A 36 14.04 -0.51 -7.17
CA GLY A 36 13.02 0.01 -6.27
C GLY A 36 12.01 0.91 -6.97
N LYS A 37 12.44 1.68 -7.98
CA LYS A 37 11.53 2.51 -8.77
C LYS A 37 10.49 1.66 -9.48
N ASP A 38 10.93 0.62 -10.19
CA ASP A 38 10.02 -0.26 -10.95
C ASP A 38 9.06 -1.00 -10.02
N SER A 39 9.55 -1.39 -8.85
CA SER A 39 8.76 -2.06 -7.81
C SER A 39 7.68 -1.16 -7.22
N VAL A 40 7.98 0.13 -6.99
CA VAL A 40 6.99 1.11 -6.52
C VAL A 40 6.01 1.45 -7.64
N SER A 41 6.48 1.62 -8.87
CA SER A 41 5.64 1.88 -10.04
C SER A 41 4.62 0.77 -10.31
N PHE A 42 4.89 -0.47 -9.89
CA PHE A 42 3.91 -1.56 -9.98
C PHE A 42 2.70 -1.37 -9.04
N LEU A 43 2.85 -0.62 -7.94
CA LEU A 43 1.82 -0.44 -6.91
C LEU A 43 1.04 0.87 -7.00
N VAL A 44 1.43 1.81 -7.87
CA VAL A 44 0.86 3.17 -7.97
C VAL A 44 0.22 3.45 -9.31
#